data_AF-A0A7W1AXE5-F1
#
_entry.id   AF-A0A7W1AXE5-F1
#
_cell.length_a   1.000
_cell.length_b   1.000
_cell.length_c   1.000
_cell.angle_alpha   90.00
_cell.angle_beta   90.00
_cell.angle_gamma   90.00
#
_symmetry.space_group_name_H-M   'P 1'
#
loop_
_entity.id
_entity.type
_entity.pdbx_description
1 polymer ?
#
loop_
_entity_poly.entity_id
_entity_poly.type
_entity_poly.pdbx_seq_one_letter_code
_entity_poly.pdbx_strand_id
1 'polypeptide(L)'
;MKLTPRLAILPLGFVLASPLLALGDGGKPVNSRLVAETVYTLARVKILESNTTSVRPGSVYDVATYFESLLRAPKPGYNYEFIDSGLGATEPLYPMYQKGNQGSYMQLIPAFFFDSRHIDHRSSMTTPEGCRADGTYLLRKLDEYPATIFQKERAEGYTRLVIRLDHYTRLQPGAQCGRHIAHDPDPDFDPMEFMWSHRDAMSLADFPADKLGRFEAKVSVNFSITEERGYDKRPRFDLNNLERNSLWYYPDGHAFDFGVNTPRPRTDLSTFQLPRQAVVEATPALQRDFPLGAMLDADGFGKMLQFLNGRPFPGFDVGTEPGNDILRLSDVTSKNVYTSGLALESIRDVVADVSNTDHFRLVGMTLKPEEPQLDRSWSGERIVPQIRFVYQLTNQRNPSQAFEQLFFHLKWDVVDRMADEATRAEQQRHFLRRLDELTRARETGAGEEVLRDFIRDFTTARPVHSVSFSSSLTGIWIFGNLERDSTTGELLPLRTIRNGIDYGLYSSVHDTDLLRAEIARATGDRKEQLRRVLDALTVDTFRDPKRQDVHALRFNTVSCAQCHQMSGRDGIHMALNNGLNRKIESPTIVSEYFFHEADAQLKGDIQKWLAEK
;
A
#
# COMPACT_ATOMS: atom_id res chain seq x y z
N MET A 1 -8.25 19.91 39.44
CA MET A 1 -8.15 18.52 39.97
C MET A 1 -6.78 18.40 40.63
N LYS A 2 -6.72 18.10 41.93
CA LYS A 2 -5.49 18.15 42.74
C LYS A 2 -4.54 17.00 42.36
N LEU A 3 -3.35 17.34 41.88
CA LEU A 3 -2.22 16.42 41.72
C LEU A 3 -1.71 16.02 43.11
N THR A 4 -1.87 14.75 43.48
CA THR A 4 -1.12 14.14 44.58
C THR A 4 0.22 13.64 44.04
N PRO A 5 1.36 14.02 44.64
CA PRO A 5 2.66 13.49 44.25
C PRO A 5 2.80 12.09 44.84
N ARG A 6 2.59 11.05 44.03
CA ARG A 6 3.16 9.73 44.36
C ARG A 6 4.65 9.81 44.10
N LEU A 7 5.41 9.97 45.19
CA LEU A 7 6.86 9.97 45.21
C LEU A 7 7.43 8.80 44.38
N ALA A 8 8.34 9.16 43.50
CA ALA A 8 9.13 8.30 42.63
C ALA A 8 10.21 7.53 43.42
N ILE A 9 9.84 6.36 43.96
CA ILE A 9 10.82 5.42 44.55
C ILE A 9 11.01 4.16 43.67
N LEU A 10 10.08 3.89 42.75
CA LEU A 10 10.12 2.71 41.88
C LEU A 10 11.19 2.71 40.76
N PRO A 11 11.64 3.83 40.16
CA PRO A 11 12.62 3.74 39.07
C PRO A 11 14.05 3.51 39.57
N LEU A 12 14.47 4.13 40.70
CA LEU A 12 15.84 4.01 41.20
C LEU A 12 16.15 2.65 41.84
N GLY A 13 15.19 2.09 42.60
CA GLY A 13 15.35 0.77 43.22
C GLY A 13 15.45 -0.36 42.19
N PHE A 14 14.74 -0.23 41.05
CA PHE A 14 14.79 -1.21 39.95
C PHE A 14 16.08 -1.14 39.14
N VAL A 15 16.61 0.07 38.88
CA VAL A 15 17.92 0.25 38.21
C VAL A 15 19.06 -0.41 38.98
N LEU A 16 18.97 -0.42 40.33
CA LEU A 16 19.95 -1.08 41.20
C LEU A 16 19.73 -2.59 41.37
N ALA A 17 18.51 -3.10 41.14
CA ALA A 17 18.16 -4.53 41.33
C ALA A 17 18.23 -5.38 40.05
N SER A 18 18.20 -4.78 38.85
CA SER A 18 18.26 -5.49 37.57
C SER A 18 19.46 -6.42 37.34
N PRO A 19 20.68 -6.18 37.88
CA PRO A 19 21.79 -7.13 37.74
C PRO A 19 21.54 -8.46 38.44
N LEU A 20 20.76 -8.46 39.53
CA LEU A 20 20.51 -9.64 40.36
C LEU A 20 19.42 -10.57 39.79
N LEU A 21 18.54 -10.06 38.93
CA LEU A 21 17.46 -10.84 38.29
C LEU A 21 17.88 -11.51 36.97
N ALA A 22 19.09 -11.22 36.47
CA ALA A 22 19.60 -11.73 35.18
C ALA A 22 20.58 -12.92 35.31
N LEU A 23 20.84 -13.40 36.52
CA LEU A 23 21.61 -14.63 36.78
C LEU A 23 20.68 -15.86 36.63
N GLY A 24 20.28 -16.14 35.39
CA GLY A 24 19.46 -17.32 35.06
C GLY A 24 19.66 -17.73 33.60
N ASP A 25 20.46 -18.80 33.43
CA ASP A 25 20.72 -19.59 32.21
C ASP A 25 21.11 -18.86 30.92
N GLY A 26 22.43 -18.87 30.67
CA GLY A 26 23.07 -18.51 29.41
C GLY A 26 22.78 -19.51 28.29
N GLY A 27 21.55 -19.47 27.76
CA GLY A 27 21.18 -20.27 26.58
C GLY A 27 19.71 -20.28 26.19
N LYS A 28 18.81 -19.68 26.99
CA LYS A 28 17.40 -19.51 26.62
C LYS A 28 17.06 -18.03 26.48
N PRO A 29 16.23 -17.62 25.50
CA PRO A 29 15.79 -16.24 25.42
C PRO A 29 15.05 -15.94 26.73
N VAL A 30 15.65 -15.08 27.56
CA VAL A 30 15.08 -14.60 28.82
C VAL A 30 13.59 -14.33 28.59
N ASN A 31 12.77 -15.10 29.33
CA ASN A 31 11.32 -15.08 29.28
C ASN A 31 10.79 -13.65 29.16
N SER A 32 9.84 -13.46 28.25
CA SER A 32 9.00 -12.29 27.96
C SER A 32 8.19 -11.74 29.15
N ARG A 33 8.62 -11.94 30.41
CA ARG A 33 7.84 -11.64 31.62
C ARG A 33 8.13 -10.29 32.27
N LEU A 34 9.25 -9.63 31.94
CA LEU A 34 9.60 -8.29 32.47
C LEU A 34 9.39 -7.20 31.40
N VAL A 35 8.15 -7.10 30.92
CA VAL A 35 7.71 -5.98 30.08
C VAL A 35 7.53 -4.77 31.01
N ALA A 36 8.37 -3.75 30.87
CA ALA A 36 8.25 -2.51 31.63
C ALA A 36 7.08 -1.66 31.14
N GLU A 37 6.79 -1.73 29.84
CA GLU A 37 5.73 -0.96 29.23
C GLU A 37 5.33 -1.56 27.88
N THR A 38 4.04 -1.48 27.59
CA THR A 38 3.45 -1.76 26.29
C THR A 38 2.76 -0.50 25.78
N VAL A 39 3.01 -0.19 24.51
CA VAL A 39 2.48 1.00 23.85
C VAL A 39 1.90 0.58 22.53
N TYR A 40 0.68 1.03 22.30
CA TYR A 40 0.10 1.01 20.97
C TYR A 40 -0.07 2.45 20.51
N THR A 41 0.49 2.78 19.35
CA THR A 41 0.32 4.11 18.75
C THR A 41 -0.22 3.97 17.35
N LEU A 42 -1.22 4.77 17.02
CA LEU A 42 -1.59 5.10 15.66
C LEU A 42 -1.06 6.50 15.38
N ALA A 43 -0.22 6.65 14.37
CA ALA A 43 0.37 7.93 13.99
C ALA A 43 0.20 8.17 12.49
N ARG A 44 0.06 9.43 12.09
CA ARG A 44 0.24 9.79 10.68
C ARG A 44 1.69 10.15 10.46
N VAL A 45 2.26 9.65 9.37
CA VAL A 45 3.64 9.88 8.96
C VAL A 45 3.64 10.58 7.60
N LYS A 46 4.51 11.57 7.43
CA LYS A 46 4.78 12.24 6.16
C LYS A 46 6.28 12.20 5.88
N ILE A 47 6.67 11.67 4.73
CA ILE A 47 8.07 11.60 4.31
C ILE A 47 8.50 12.95 3.74
N LEU A 48 9.62 13.46 4.23
CA LEU A 48 10.21 14.73 3.80
C LEU A 48 11.42 14.54 2.89
N GLU A 49 12.24 13.53 3.19
CA GLU A 49 13.46 13.20 2.43
C GLU A 49 13.59 11.68 2.34
N SER A 50 14.10 11.17 1.22
CA SER A 50 14.48 9.77 1.12
C SER A 50 15.47 9.55 -0.03
N ASN A 51 16.37 8.58 0.15
CA ASN A 51 17.24 8.07 -0.91
C ASN A 51 16.90 6.61 -1.30
N THR A 52 15.82 6.04 -0.76
CA THR A 52 15.42 4.64 -1.01
C THR A 52 14.28 4.56 -2.02
N THR A 53 14.28 3.50 -2.83
CA THR A 53 13.25 3.23 -3.85
C THR A 53 11.91 2.82 -3.26
N SER A 54 11.90 2.37 -2.00
CA SER A 54 10.72 1.89 -1.29
C SER A 54 9.87 3.04 -0.71
N VAL A 55 10.46 4.20 -0.40
CA VAL A 55 9.80 5.30 0.30
C VAL A 55 10.08 6.63 -0.37
N ARG A 56 9.04 7.43 -0.65
CA ARG A 56 9.15 8.62 -1.48
C ARG A 56 8.93 9.91 -0.67
N PRO A 57 9.68 10.99 -0.95
CA PRO A 57 9.34 12.32 -0.42
C PRO A 57 7.91 12.74 -0.81
N GLY A 58 7.19 13.37 0.13
CA GLY A 58 5.80 13.81 -0.04
C GLY A 58 4.76 12.76 0.38
N SER A 59 5.17 11.50 0.59
CA SER A 59 4.25 10.43 0.93
C SER A 59 3.67 10.54 2.33
N VAL A 60 2.35 10.36 2.44
CA VAL A 60 1.59 10.47 3.70
C VAL A 60 0.80 9.19 3.92
N TYR A 61 0.89 8.64 5.14
CA TYR A 61 0.21 7.41 5.51
C TYR A 61 -0.01 7.31 7.02
N ASP A 62 -1.03 6.56 7.41
CA ASP A 62 -1.26 6.21 8.81
C ASP A 62 -0.50 4.92 9.14
N VAL A 63 0.14 4.89 10.30
CA VAL A 63 0.98 3.80 10.80
C VAL A 63 0.45 3.34 12.14
N ALA A 64 0.29 2.03 12.28
CA ALA A 64 0.10 1.40 13.58
C ALA A 64 1.46 0.87 14.07
N THR A 65 1.89 1.30 15.25
CA THR A 65 3.08 0.78 15.92
C THR A 65 2.72 0.16 17.25
N TYR A 66 3.27 -1.02 17.50
CA TYR A 66 3.24 -1.66 18.81
C TYR A 66 4.67 -1.75 19.35
N PHE A 67 4.86 -1.38 20.60
CA PHE A 67 6.18 -1.35 21.22
C PHE A 67 6.11 -1.95 22.62
N GLU A 68 7.00 -2.91 22.90
CA GLU A 68 7.25 -3.47 24.23
C GLU A 68 8.67 -3.10 24.68
N SER A 69 8.79 -2.44 25.83
CA SER A 69 10.09 -2.26 26.48
C SER A 69 10.36 -3.44 27.41
N LEU A 70 11.50 -4.10 27.22
CA LEU A 70 11.94 -5.26 28.00
C LEU A 70 13.11 -4.89 28.89
N LEU A 71 13.02 -5.16 30.19
CA LEU A 71 14.16 -4.95 31.10
C LEU A 71 15.13 -6.12 30.95
N ARG A 72 16.37 -5.84 30.53
CA ARG A 72 17.44 -6.84 30.29
C ARG A 72 18.80 -6.31 30.74
N ALA A 73 19.67 -7.15 31.30
CA ALA A 73 21.07 -6.78 31.50
C ALA A 73 21.88 -7.09 30.22
N PRO A 74 22.80 -6.21 29.75
CA PRO A 74 23.19 -4.90 30.30
C PRO A 74 22.41 -3.69 29.75
N LYS A 75 21.59 -3.87 28.71
CA LYS A 75 20.82 -2.80 28.06
C LYS A 75 19.35 -3.20 27.93
N PRO A 76 18.39 -2.24 28.00
CA PRO A 76 16.99 -2.57 27.83
C PRO A 76 16.73 -3.07 26.41
N GLY A 77 16.02 -4.19 26.32
CA GLY A 77 15.56 -4.75 25.05
C GLY A 77 14.26 -4.08 24.62
N TYR A 78 13.88 -4.28 23.37
CA TYR A 78 12.54 -3.96 22.91
C TYR A 78 12.04 -4.97 21.88
N ASN A 79 10.72 -5.10 21.81
CA ASN A 79 10.02 -5.63 20.65
C ASN A 79 9.24 -4.47 20.02
N TYR A 80 9.25 -4.39 18.70
CA TYR A 80 8.61 -3.33 17.94
C TYR A 80 7.92 -3.95 16.75
N GLU A 81 6.62 -3.74 16.58
CA GLU A 81 5.90 -4.03 15.34
C GLU A 81 5.53 -2.68 14.73
N PHE A 82 5.83 -2.53 13.44
CA PHE A 82 5.46 -1.36 12.66
C PHE A 82 4.62 -1.83 11.48
N ILE A 83 3.43 -1.27 11.30
CA ILE A 83 2.51 -1.59 10.22
C ILE A 83 2.18 -0.29 9.47
N ASP A 84 2.47 -0.26 8.18
CA ASP A 84 2.05 0.82 7.27
C ASP A 84 0.76 0.44 6.53
N SER A 85 -0.13 1.42 6.37
CA SER A 85 -1.36 1.31 5.58
C SER A 85 -1.13 1.33 4.05
N GLY A 86 0.12 1.50 3.60
CA GLY A 86 0.55 1.19 2.23
C GLY A 86 0.17 2.21 1.17
N LEU A 87 -0.25 3.43 1.55
CA LEU A 87 -0.72 4.48 0.64
C LEU A 87 0.25 5.65 0.45
N GLY A 88 1.53 5.42 0.76
CA GLY A 88 2.60 6.38 0.47
C GLY A 88 3.85 5.77 -0.14
N ALA A 89 4.17 4.53 0.20
CA ALA A 89 5.39 3.87 -0.25
C ALA A 89 5.07 2.92 -1.44
N THR A 90 6.02 2.75 -2.37
CA THR A 90 5.96 1.73 -3.46
C THR A 90 5.80 0.33 -2.90
N GLU A 91 6.24 0.16 -1.67
CA GLU A 91 5.99 -0.96 -0.79
C GLU A 91 5.13 -0.46 0.37
N PRO A 92 4.22 -1.23 0.96
CA PRO A 92 3.88 -0.96 2.34
C PRO A 92 5.18 -1.21 3.07
N LEU A 93 5.57 -0.33 3.96
CA LEU A 93 6.54 -0.77 4.94
C LEU A 93 5.86 -1.93 5.69
N TYR A 94 6.35 -3.15 5.44
CA TYR A 94 5.87 -4.43 5.97
C TYR A 94 5.49 -4.32 7.44
N PRO A 95 4.64 -5.23 7.97
CA PRO A 95 4.67 -5.50 9.40
C PRO A 95 6.10 -5.89 9.77
N MET A 96 6.89 -4.89 10.17
CA MET A 96 8.29 -5.07 10.51
C MET A 96 8.30 -5.30 11.99
N TYR A 97 8.57 -6.53 12.35
CA TYR A 97 8.74 -6.89 13.73
C TYR A 97 10.23 -6.88 14.02
N GLN A 98 10.67 -5.85 14.72
CA GLN A 98 12.05 -5.67 15.10
C GLN A 98 12.22 -6.03 16.57
N LYS A 99 13.35 -6.66 16.85
CA LYS A 99 13.86 -6.84 18.20
C LYS A 99 15.24 -6.23 18.27
N GLY A 100 15.49 -5.49 19.33
CA GLY A 100 16.79 -4.85 19.50
C GLY A 100 17.05 -4.46 20.93
N ASN A 101 18.07 -3.63 21.10
CA ASN A 101 18.41 -3.04 22.38
C ASN A 101 18.44 -1.52 22.23
N GLN A 102 17.99 -0.81 23.25
CA GLN A 102 18.22 0.62 23.34
C GLN A 102 19.69 0.90 23.64
N GLY A 103 20.13 2.13 23.39
CA GLY A 103 21.50 2.56 23.69
C GLY A 103 21.85 2.46 25.17
N SER A 104 20.92 2.84 26.06
CA SER A 104 21.08 2.73 27.53
C SER A 104 19.75 2.82 28.29
N TYR A 105 19.78 2.45 29.58
CA TYR A 105 18.65 2.68 30.50
C TYR A 105 18.30 4.15 30.71
N MET A 106 19.26 5.06 30.59
CA MET A 106 19.01 6.50 30.75
C MET A 106 18.08 7.05 29.66
N GLN A 107 18.02 6.41 28.50
CA GLN A 107 17.11 6.80 27.41
C GLN A 107 15.64 6.48 27.74
N LEU A 108 15.36 5.53 28.64
CA LEU A 108 13.99 5.22 29.08
C LEU A 108 13.43 6.24 30.07
N ILE A 109 14.29 6.99 30.77
CA ILE A 109 13.85 7.90 31.84
C ILE A 109 13.05 9.09 31.27
N PRO A 110 13.52 9.82 30.24
CA PRO A 110 12.72 10.87 29.61
C PRO A 110 11.40 10.35 29.03
N ALA A 111 11.42 9.15 28.43
CA ALA A 111 10.22 8.51 27.87
C ALA A 111 9.12 8.26 28.91
N PHE A 112 9.49 8.11 30.19
CA PHE A 112 8.55 7.92 31.30
C PHE A 112 7.91 9.24 31.77
N PHE A 113 8.62 10.37 31.69
CA PHE A 113 8.19 11.66 32.25
C PHE A 113 7.65 12.66 31.22
N PHE A 114 7.90 12.46 29.92
CA PHE A 114 7.45 13.36 28.86
C PHE A 114 6.50 12.65 27.89
N ASP A 115 5.57 13.41 27.29
CA ASP A 115 4.70 13.00 26.17
C ASP A 115 5.47 12.80 24.85
N SER A 116 6.77 12.52 24.94
CA SER A 116 7.68 12.41 23.83
C SER A 116 8.78 11.44 24.24
N ARG A 117 8.61 10.19 23.85
CA ARG A 117 9.65 9.19 24.02
C ARG A 117 10.74 9.50 22.99
N HIS A 118 11.79 10.22 23.38
CA HIS A 118 13.02 10.25 22.60
C HIS A 118 13.59 8.84 22.60
N ILE A 119 13.32 8.07 21.55
CA ILE A 119 13.94 6.75 21.44
C ILE A 119 14.78 6.76 20.18
N ASP A 120 16.07 6.98 20.38
CA ASP A 120 17.08 6.65 19.38
C ASP A 120 17.33 5.14 19.49
N HIS A 121 16.71 4.37 18.59
CA HIS A 121 16.77 2.91 18.63
C HIS A 121 17.82 2.37 17.69
N ARG A 122 18.29 1.17 18.02
CA ARG A 122 19.19 0.37 17.18
C ARG A 122 18.67 -1.04 17.09
N SER A 123 18.55 -1.56 15.88
CA SER A 123 18.18 -2.95 15.61
C SER A 123 19.22 -3.60 14.72
N SER A 124 19.49 -4.87 14.98
CA SER A 124 20.22 -5.72 14.05
C SER A 124 19.44 -7.01 13.89
N MET A 125 19.19 -7.37 12.64
CA MET A 125 18.39 -8.53 12.26
C MET A 125 19.09 -9.26 11.13
N THR A 126 19.21 -10.57 11.25
CA THR A 126 19.57 -11.42 10.12
C THR A 126 18.29 -11.90 9.45
N THR A 127 18.17 -11.67 8.13
CA THR A 127 17.09 -12.18 7.30
C THR A 127 17.43 -13.62 6.85
N PRO A 128 16.43 -14.48 6.62
CA PRO A 128 16.62 -15.82 6.10
C PRO A 128 17.24 -15.90 4.69
N GLU A 129 17.26 -14.82 3.88
CA GLU A 129 18.02 -14.75 2.62
C GLU A 129 19.54 -14.73 2.82
N GLY A 130 19.99 -14.63 4.06
CA GLY A 130 21.39 -14.40 4.39
C GLY A 130 21.77 -12.95 4.16
N CYS A 131 20.89 -12.00 4.52
CA CYS A 131 21.24 -10.59 4.65
C CYS A 131 21.20 -10.18 6.12
N ARG A 132 21.97 -9.17 6.50
CA ARG A 132 21.90 -8.52 7.81
C ARG A 132 21.41 -7.09 7.61
N ALA A 133 20.32 -6.73 8.28
CA ALA A 133 19.79 -5.38 8.33
C ALA A 133 20.18 -4.73 9.67
N ASP A 134 21.02 -3.71 9.60
CA ASP A 134 21.39 -2.87 10.73
C ASP A 134 20.66 -1.53 10.59
N GLY A 135 19.73 -1.25 11.52
CA GLY A 135 18.81 -0.11 11.45
C GLY A 135 18.93 0.82 12.64
N THR A 136 18.78 2.12 12.41
CA THR A 136 18.65 3.15 13.44
C THR A 136 17.47 4.07 13.15
N TYR A 137 16.77 4.45 14.21
CA TYR A 137 15.72 5.47 14.19
C TYR A 137 16.14 6.57 15.14
N LEU A 138 16.25 7.79 14.65
CA LEU A 138 16.54 8.98 15.43
C LEU A 138 15.28 9.82 15.52
N LEU A 139 14.81 10.10 16.74
CA LEU A 139 13.62 10.89 16.96
C LEU A 139 13.99 12.29 17.47
N ARG A 140 13.47 13.30 16.78
CA ARG A 140 13.55 14.72 17.17
C ARG A 140 12.16 15.28 17.36
N LYS A 141 12.01 16.23 18.27
CA LYS A 141 10.83 17.07 18.29
C LYS A 141 10.99 18.18 17.27
N LEU A 142 9.87 18.60 16.68
CA LEU A 142 9.91 19.72 15.76
C LEU A 142 10.28 21.03 16.45
N ASP A 143 10.04 21.19 17.75
CA ASP A 143 10.42 22.39 18.52
C ASP A 143 11.94 22.57 18.70
N GLU A 144 12.73 21.51 18.50
CA GLU A 144 14.20 21.57 18.45
C GLU A 144 14.71 22.32 17.20
N TYR A 145 13.86 22.49 16.18
CA TYR A 145 14.18 23.21 14.96
C TYR A 145 13.72 24.68 15.05
N PRO A 146 14.44 25.63 14.41
CA PRO A 146 13.98 26.99 14.23
C PRO A 146 12.53 27.08 13.77
N ALA A 147 11.75 28.04 14.26
CA ALA A 147 10.34 28.21 13.91
C ALA A 147 10.07 28.49 12.42
N THR A 148 11.11 28.81 11.67
CA THR A 148 11.09 28.98 10.21
C THR A 148 11.18 27.67 9.44
N ILE A 149 11.58 26.57 10.10
CA ILE A 149 11.75 25.25 9.50
C ILE A 149 10.52 24.38 9.84
N PHE A 150 10.04 23.62 8.86
CA PHE A 150 8.83 22.78 8.95
C PHE A 150 7.55 23.54 9.32
N GLN A 151 7.43 24.81 8.92
CA GLN A 151 6.24 25.62 9.21
C GLN A 151 4.94 24.97 8.70
N LYS A 152 4.99 24.42 7.49
CA LYS A 152 3.86 23.71 6.88
C LYS A 152 3.46 22.50 7.71
N GLU A 153 4.43 21.65 8.05
CA GLU A 153 4.20 20.43 8.82
C GLU A 153 3.67 20.75 10.22
N ARG A 154 4.17 21.80 10.88
CA ARG A 154 3.64 22.25 12.17
C ARG A 154 2.20 22.73 12.07
N ALA A 155 1.86 23.47 11.01
CA ALA A 155 0.48 23.91 10.76
C ALA A 155 -0.46 22.72 10.46
N GLU A 156 0.07 21.65 9.86
CA GLU A 156 -0.61 20.36 9.64
C GLU A 156 -0.70 19.50 10.93
N GLY A 157 -0.14 19.95 12.06
CA GLY A 157 -0.22 19.28 13.36
C GLY A 157 0.90 18.26 13.63
N TYR A 158 1.88 18.12 12.74
CA TYR A 158 3.07 17.30 13.00
C TYR A 158 3.86 17.85 14.18
N THR A 159 4.39 16.95 15.03
CA THR A 159 5.07 17.33 16.28
C THR A 159 6.47 16.75 16.40
N ARG A 160 6.77 15.69 15.63
CA ARG A 160 8.03 14.94 15.70
C ARG A 160 8.60 14.74 14.30
N LEU A 161 9.92 14.56 14.24
CA LEU A 161 10.67 14.16 13.07
C LEU A 161 11.43 12.86 13.39
N VAL A 162 11.38 11.90 12.48
CA VAL A 162 12.12 10.63 12.52
C VAL A 162 13.09 10.56 11.35
N ILE A 163 14.37 10.42 11.66
CA ILE A 163 15.41 10.03 10.70
C ILE A 163 15.62 8.53 10.83
N ARG A 164 15.49 7.78 9.74
CA ARG A 164 15.74 6.34 9.72
C ARG A 164 16.88 6.05 8.77
N LEU A 165 17.81 5.19 9.20
CA LEU A 165 18.90 4.66 8.39
C LEU A 165 18.89 3.14 8.52
N ASP A 166 18.81 2.42 7.40
CA ASP A 166 18.92 0.97 7.34
C ASP A 166 20.07 0.58 6.40
N HIS A 167 21.01 -0.24 6.89
CA HIS A 167 22.12 -0.78 6.12
C HIS A 167 21.94 -2.29 5.93
N TYR A 168 22.01 -2.75 4.69
CA TYR A 168 21.85 -4.15 4.33
C TYR A 168 23.19 -4.76 3.91
N THR A 169 23.64 -5.79 4.62
CA THR A 169 24.88 -6.52 4.35
C THR A 169 24.57 -7.93 3.88
N ARG A 170 25.09 -8.35 2.72
CA ARG A 170 25.00 -9.73 2.21
C ARG A 170 25.92 -10.64 3.02
N LEU A 171 25.37 -11.60 3.75
CA LEU A 171 26.16 -12.56 4.54
C LEU A 171 26.67 -13.76 3.70
N GLN A 172 26.10 -13.96 2.51
CA GLN A 172 26.51 -15.02 1.58
C GLN A 172 26.52 -14.52 0.12
N PRO A 173 27.37 -15.10 -0.75
CA PRO A 173 27.35 -14.80 -2.18
C PRO A 173 25.97 -15.08 -2.78
N GLY A 174 25.41 -14.11 -3.50
CA GLY A 174 24.12 -14.26 -4.17
C GLY A 174 22.89 -14.06 -3.27
N ALA A 175 23.05 -13.66 -2.01
CA ALA A 175 21.93 -13.26 -1.15
C ALA A 175 21.08 -12.17 -1.82
N GLN A 176 19.78 -12.40 -1.94
CA GLN A 176 18.84 -11.45 -2.55
C GLN A 176 18.16 -10.64 -1.45
N CYS A 177 18.71 -9.49 -1.08
CA CYS A 177 18.17 -8.66 0.02
C CYS A 177 16.91 -7.85 -0.38
N GLY A 178 16.00 -8.43 -1.14
CA GLY A 178 14.77 -7.78 -1.58
C GLY A 178 14.96 -6.60 -2.54
N ARG A 179 14.12 -5.56 -2.42
CA ARG A 179 14.28 -4.26 -3.12
C ARG A 179 15.45 -3.43 -2.57
N HIS A 180 16.14 -3.90 -1.53
CA HIS A 180 17.05 -3.04 -0.79
C HIS A 180 18.43 -2.91 -1.44
N ILE A 181 19.04 -1.73 -1.24
CA ILE A 181 20.45 -1.51 -1.57
C ILE A 181 21.30 -2.33 -0.58
N ALA A 182 21.90 -3.41 -1.07
CA ALA A 182 22.68 -4.33 -0.26
C ALA A 182 24.16 -4.41 -0.66
N HIS A 183 25.00 -4.37 0.35
CA HIS A 183 26.45 -4.31 0.23
C HIS A 183 27.08 -5.66 0.58
N ASP A 184 28.22 -5.97 -0.03
CA ASP A 184 29.06 -7.07 0.45
C ASP A 184 29.65 -6.70 1.83
N PRO A 185 30.03 -7.69 2.66
CA PRO A 185 30.64 -7.43 3.95
C PRO A 185 31.90 -6.58 3.79
N ASP A 186 31.96 -5.48 4.52
CA ASP A 186 33.06 -4.54 4.50
C ASP A 186 33.67 -4.48 5.91
N PRO A 187 34.89 -5.01 6.11
CA PRO A 187 35.53 -5.02 7.43
C PRO A 187 35.89 -3.62 7.93
N ASP A 188 35.99 -2.63 7.05
CA ASP A 188 36.39 -1.26 7.38
C ASP A 188 35.18 -0.35 7.66
N PHE A 189 33.97 -0.92 7.69
CA PHE A 189 32.74 -0.18 7.92
C PHE A 189 31.80 -0.88 8.89
N ASP A 190 31.66 -0.29 10.08
CA ASP A 190 30.62 -0.67 11.04
C ASP A 190 29.43 0.30 10.91
N PRO A 191 28.27 -0.16 10.38
CA PRO A 191 27.08 0.67 10.26
C PRO A 191 26.60 1.19 11.62
N MET A 192 26.73 0.39 12.68
CA MET A 192 26.27 0.75 14.02
C MET A 192 27.17 1.82 14.66
N GLU A 193 28.47 1.76 14.40
CA GLU A 193 29.42 2.79 14.82
C GLU A 193 29.14 4.11 14.07
N PHE A 194 28.99 4.05 12.75
CA PHE A 194 28.64 5.20 11.93
C PHE A 194 27.34 5.86 12.40
N MET A 195 26.30 5.07 12.64
CA MET A 195 25.02 5.58 13.17
C MET A 195 25.16 6.17 14.59
N TRP A 196 26.22 5.84 15.35
CA TRP A 196 26.43 6.35 16.71
C TRP A 196 27.14 7.69 16.73
N SER A 197 28.11 7.84 15.84
CA SER A 197 28.84 9.10 15.67
C SER A 197 27.94 10.20 15.10
N HIS A 198 26.85 9.83 14.42
CA HIS A 198 25.88 10.77 13.83
C HIS A 198 24.52 10.77 14.57
N ARG A 199 24.50 10.33 15.84
CA ARG A 199 23.24 10.23 16.61
C ARG A 199 22.56 11.59 16.87
N ASP A 200 23.26 12.71 16.67
CA ASP A 200 22.75 14.06 16.86
C ASP A 200 22.29 14.71 15.54
N ALA A 201 22.25 13.95 14.44
CA ALA A 201 21.78 14.43 13.14
C ALA A 201 20.33 14.95 13.21
N MET A 202 20.04 15.95 12.40
CA MET A 202 18.76 16.66 12.30
C MET A 202 18.13 16.55 10.88
N SER A 203 18.89 16.12 9.87
CA SER A 203 18.47 15.91 8.48
C SER A 203 19.36 14.88 7.76
N LEU A 204 19.02 14.47 6.53
CA LEU A 204 19.95 13.63 5.73
C LEU A 204 21.22 14.39 5.30
N ALA A 205 21.17 15.72 5.25
CA ALA A 205 22.32 16.55 4.87
C ALA A 205 23.44 16.54 5.93
N ASP A 206 23.15 16.10 7.16
CA ASP A 206 24.14 16.02 8.24
C ASP A 206 25.06 14.78 8.12
N PHE A 207 24.78 13.89 7.16
CA PHE A 207 25.59 12.70 6.90
C PHE A 207 26.52 12.92 5.70
N PRO A 208 27.77 12.42 5.75
CA PRO A 208 28.65 12.41 4.58
C PRO A 208 27.99 11.67 3.40
N ALA A 209 27.91 12.30 2.23
CA ALA A 209 27.15 11.79 1.09
C ALA A 209 27.62 10.41 0.59
N ASP A 210 28.94 10.17 0.61
CA ASP A 210 29.56 8.88 0.24
C ASP A 210 29.17 7.75 1.20
N LYS A 211 29.00 8.07 2.49
CA LYS A 211 28.58 7.11 3.51
C LYS A 211 27.06 6.94 3.53
N LEU A 212 26.30 8.01 3.36
CA LEU A 212 24.83 7.98 3.29
C LEU A 212 24.36 7.11 2.12
N GLY A 213 25.08 7.08 1.00
CA GLY A 213 24.80 6.19 -0.13
C GLY A 213 24.89 4.68 0.20
N ARG A 214 25.39 4.31 1.38
CA ARG A 214 25.40 2.93 1.88
C ARG A 214 24.15 2.57 2.71
N PHE A 215 23.29 3.54 2.95
CA PHE A 215 22.07 3.35 3.74
C PHE A 215 20.84 3.63 2.90
N GLU A 216 19.79 2.87 3.17
CA GLU A 216 18.45 3.34 2.92
C GLU A 216 18.05 4.30 4.03
N ALA A 217 17.96 5.56 3.66
CA ALA A 217 17.72 6.66 4.56
C ALA A 217 16.43 7.39 4.21
N LYS A 218 15.72 7.80 5.26
CA LYS A 218 14.55 8.68 5.12
C LYS A 218 14.38 9.58 6.32
N VAL A 219 13.84 10.75 6.06
CA VAL A 219 13.36 11.71 7.07
C VAL A 219 11.86 11.79 6.93
N SER A 220 11.17 11.69 8.05
CA SER A 220 9.71 11.78 8.10
C SER A 220 9.27 12.61 9.29
N VAL A 221 8.09 13.21 9.22
CA VAL A 221 7.44 13.85 10.35
C VAL A 221 6.18 13.09 10.74
N ASN A 222 5.85 13.16 12.03
CA ASN A 222 4.82 12.34 12.62
C ASN A 222 3.96 13.14 13.60
N PHE A 223 2.66 12.84 13.61
CA PHE A 223 1.78 13.18 14.73
C PHE A 223 1.06 11.93 15.24
N SER A 224 0.97 11.79 16.56
CA SER A 224 0.20 10.72 17.19
C SER A 224 -1.29 11.03 17.04
N ILE A 225 -2.03 10.12 16.40
CA ILE A 225 -3.49 10.15 16.30
C ILE A 225 -4.09 9.59 17.60
N THR A 226 -3.61 8.41 17.99
CA THR A 226 -4.02 7.73 19.23
C THR A 226 -2.80 7.10 19.86
N GLU A 227 -2.65 7.23 21.17
CA GLU A 227 -1.65 6.50 21.96
C GLU A 227 -2.37 5.80 23.12
N GLU A 228 -2.27 4.48 23.19
CA GLU A 228 -2.79 3.68 24.29
C GLU A 228 -1.63 3.06 25.07
N ARG A 229 -1.65 3.29 26.39
CA ARG A 229 -0.69 2.70 27.34
C ARG A 229 -1.41 1.70 28.23
N GLY A 230 -0.82 0.51 28.39
CA GLY A 230 -1.36 -0.52 29.27
C GLY A 230 -1.18 -1.92 28.70
N TYR A 231 -1.12 -2.91 29.60
CA TYR A 231 -0.76 -4.29 29.28
C TYR A 231 -1.86 -5.09 28.52
N ASP A 232 -3.10 -4.60 28.47
CA ASP A 232 -4.29 -5.45 28.24
C ASP A 232 -5.21 -5.07 27.06
N LYS A 233 -4.72 -4.44 25.99
CA LYS A 233 -5.61 -4.04 24.87
C LYS A 233 -5.35 -4.72 23.52
N ARG A 234 -4.15 -5.28 23.29
CA ARG A 234 -3.83 -6.02 22.07
C ARG A 234 -3.11 -7.33 22.41
N PRO A 235 -3.26 -8.38 21.58
CA PRO A 235 -2.47 -9.60 21.72
C PRO A 235 -0.98 -9.27 21.87
N ARG A 236 -0.28 -9.99 22.75
CA ARG A 236 1.17 -9.80 22.96
C ARG A 236 1.95 -10.15 21.70
N PHE A 237 3.14 -9.56 21.59
CA PHE A 237 4.08 -9.85 20.51
C PHE A 237 4.37 -11.35 20.39
N ASP A 238 4.02 -11.96 19.26
CA ASP A 238 4.36 -13.36 18.98
C ASP A 238 5.79 -13.46 18.43
N LEU A 239 6.71 -13.92 19.27
CA LEU A 239 8.10 -14.16 18.89
C LEU A 239 8.24 -15.25 17.82
N ASN A 240 7.27 -16.14 17.66
CA ASN A 240 7.28 -17.16 16.59
C ASN A 240 6.94 -16.58 15.23
N ASN A 241 6.30 -15.40 15.20
CA ASN A 241 6.20 -14.66 13.96
C ASN A 241 7.58 -14.19 13.50
N LEU A 242 8.62 -14.08 14.34
CA LEU A 242 9.96 -13.61 13.92
C LEU A 242 10.63 -14.45 12.84
N GLU A 243 10.33 -15.75 12.78
CA GLU A 243 10.81 -16.64 11.73
C GLU A 243 10.07 -16.40 10.39
N ARG A 244 8.89 -15.78 10.46
CA ARG A 244 8.12 -15.25 9.33
C ARG A 244 8.35 -13.75 9.11
N ASN A 245 8.88 -13.04 10.12
CA ASN A 245 9.25 -11.62 10.12
C ASN A 245 10.60 -11.41 9.49
N SER A 246 10.95 -12.29 8.57
CA SER A 246 11.92 -11.79 7.67
C SER A 246 11.39 -10.52 7.04
N LEU A 247 12.30 -9.58 6.81
CA LEU A 247 12.06 -8.58 5.79
C LEU A 247 11.60 -9.30 4.51
N TRP A 248 12.05 -10.54 4.25
CA TRP A 248 11.68 -11.44 3.14
C TRP A 248 11.93 -12.94 3.48
N TYR A 249 11.06 -13.93 3.27
CA TYR A 249 11.51 -15.35 3.28
C TYR A 249 10.62 -16.29 2.49
N TYR A 250 11.28 -17.06 1.62
CA TYR A 250 10.77 -18.23 0.88
C TYR A 250 11.87 -19.28 0.72
N PRO A 251 11.74 -20.48 1.32
CA PRO A 251 12.70 -21.55 1.07
C PRO A 251 12.29 -22.51 -0.06
N ASP A 252 11.00 -22.78 -0.28
CA ASP A 252 10.54 -23.72 -1.33
C ASP A 252 9.36 -23.16 -2.14
N GLY A 253 9.50 -21.94 -2.65
CA GLY A 253 8.70 -21.41 -3.78
C GLY A 253 7.18 -21.66 -3.73
N HIS A 254 6.47 -21.06 -2.77
CA HIS A 254 5.00 -21.04 -2.66
C HIS A 254 4.26 -22.39 -2.84
N ALA A 255 4.12 -23.16 -1.75
CA ALA A 255 3.29 -24.36 -1.72
C ALA A 255 1.76 -24.13 -1.66
N PHE A 256 1.30 -22.93 -1.28
CA PHE A 256 -0.15 -22.63 -1.22
C PHE A 256 -0.57 -21.84 -2.46
N ASP A 257 -1.30 -22.49 -3.36
CA ASP A 257 -1.93 -21.79 -4.50
C ASP A 257 -3.16 -20.96 -4.05
N PHE A 258 -3.55 -21.01 -2.77
CA PHE A 258 -4.71 -20.28 -2.22
C PHE A 258 -6.02 -20.50 -3.00
N GLY A 259 -6.12 -21.62 -3.72
CA GLY A 259 -7.25 -21.89 -4.59
C GLY A 259 -7.10 -21.37 -6.03
N VAL A 260 -6.05 -20.60 -6.35
CA VAL A 260 -5.72 -20.07 -7.69
C VAL A 260 -5.68 -21.16 -8.76
N ASN A 261 -5.15 -22.34 -8.45
CA ASN A 261 -5.14 -23.51 -9.34
C ASN A 261 -6.12 -24.60 -8.92
N THR A 262 -6.99 -24.33 -7.94
CA THR A 262 -8.01 -25.28 -7.53
C THR A 262 -9.29 -25.04 -8.33
N PRO A 263 -9.82 -26.02 -9.07
CA PRO A 263 -11.05 -25.89 -9.84
C PRO A 263 -12.27 -25.48 -8.99
N ARG A 264 -13.11 -24.64 -9.59
CA ARG A 264 -14.42 -24.20 -9.12
C ARG A 264 -15.43 -24.48 -10.23
N PRO A 265 -15.83 -25.75 -10.40
CA PRO A 265 -16.73 -26.12 -11.48
C PRO A 265 -18.09 -25.43 -11.29
N ARG A 266 -18.62 -24.89 -12.38
CA ARG A 266 -19.95 -24.29 -12.46
C ARG A 266 -20.77 -24.96 -13.55
N THR A 267 -22.09 -24.85 -13.48
CA THR A 267 -22.99 -25.46 -14.47
C THR A 267 -23.02 -24.70 -15.80
N ASP A 268 -22.65 -23.43 -15.80
CA ASP A 268 -22.66 -22.51 -16.94
C ASP A 268 -21.26 -22.27 -17.54
N LEU A 269 -20.20 -22.80 -16.91
CA LEU A 269 -18.81 -22.72 -17.37
C LEU A 269 -18.13 -24.09 -17.32
N SER A 270 -17.78 -24.60 -18.49
CA SER A 270 -17.14 -25.89 -18.70
C SER A 270 -15.62 -25.85 -18.56
N THR A 271 -14.99 -24.70 -18.87
CA THR A 271 -13.53 -24.60 -18.99
C THR A 271 -12.95 -23.50 -18.09
N PHE A 272 -13.66 -22.37 -17.93
CA PHE A 272 -13.28 -21.33 -16.98
C PHE A 272 -13.67 -21.72 -15.55
N GLN A 273 -12.70 -22.28 -14.82
CA GLN A 273 -12.90 -22.88 -13.49
C GLN A 273 -11.80 -22.50 -12.49
N LEU A 274 -10.74 -21.82 -12.92
CA LEU A 274 -9.61 -21.47 -12.07
C LEU A 274 -9.54 -19.96 -11.87
N PRO A 275 -9.30 -19.44 -10.65
CA PRO A 275 -9.11 -18.02 -10.43
C PRO A 275 -7.99 -17.41 -11.30
N ARG A 276 -6.91 -18.15 -11.62
CA ARG A 276 -5.87 -17.66 -12.55
C ARG A 276 -6.38 -17.35 -13.96
N GLN A 277 -7.43 -18.03 -14.43
CA GLN A 277 -7.95 -17.83 -15.78
C GLN A 277 -8.61 -16.45 -15.94
N ALA A 278 -9.03 -15.83 -14.83
CA ALA A 278 -9.55 -14.46 -14.79
C ALA A 278 -8.48 -13.41 -15.15
N VAL A 279 -7.19 -13.75 -15.10
CA VAL A 279 -6.09 -12.88 -15.50
C VAL A 279 -5.67 -13.19 -16.93
N VAL A 280 -5.53 -12.14 -17.74
CA VAL A 280 -4.91 -12.20 -19.06
C VAL A 280 -3.64 -11.34 -19.02
N GLU A 281 -2.49 -11.98 -19.18
CA GLU A 281 -1.20 -11.30 -19.22
C GLU A 281 -1.04 -10.52 -20.53
N ALA A 282 -0.48 -9.30 -20.46
CA ALA A 282 -0.25 -8.48 -21.64
C ALA A 282 1.03 -8.90 -22.36
N THR A 283 0.91 -9.77 -23.37
CA THR A 283 2.04 -10.09 -24.25
C THR A 283 2.50 -8.85 -25.02
N PRO A 284 3.74 -8.80 -25.52
CA PRO A 284 4.20 -7.71 -26.38
C PRO A 284 3.32 -7.49 -27.62
N ALA A 285 2.65 -8.54 -28.11
CA ALA A 285 1.70 -8.42 -29.21
C ALA A 285 0.43 -7.68 -28.78
N LEU A 286 -0.18 -8.08 -27.67
CA LEU A 286 -1.36 -7.39 -27.12
C LEU A 286 -1.08 -5.92 -26.77
N GLN A 287 0.11 -5.62 -26.22
CA GLN A 287 0.52 -4.24 -25.93
C GLN A 287 0.59 -3.37 -27.20
N ARG A 288 0.98 -3.95 -28.35
CA ARG A 288 0.99 -3.25 -29.64
C ARG A 288 -0.40 -3.12 -30.25
N ASP A 289 -1.24 -4.13 -30.07
CA ASP A 289 -2.57 -4.17 -30.69
C ASP A 289 -3.60 -3.32 -29.93
N PHE A 290 -3.40 -3.13 -28.62
CA PHE A 290 -4.32 -2.42 -27.74
C PHE A 290 -3.61 -1.31 -26.93
N PRO A 291 -2.94 -0.34 -27.58
CA PRO A 291 -2.38 0.82 -26.89
C PRO A 291 -3.50 1.68 -26.29
N LEU A 292 -3.19 2.47 -25.25
CA LEU A 292 -4.19 3.26 -24.53
C LEU A 292 -5.01 4.16 -25.47
N GLY A 293 -4.34 4.83 -26.42
CA GLY A 293 -5.00 5.71 -27.39
C GLY A 293 -5.92 5.02 -28.41
N ALA A 294 -5.84 3.68 -28.54
CA ALA A 294 -6.79 2.91 -29.33
C ALA A 294 -8.00 2.43 -28.50
N MET A 295 -7.83 2.32 -27.18
CA MET A 295 -8.84 1.79 -26.25
C MET A 295 -9.64 2.88 -25.54
N LEU A 296 -9.08 4.08 -25.42
CA LEU A 296 -9.72 5.27 -24.87
C LEU A 296 -9.69 6.38 -25.91
N ASP A 297 -10.87 6.87 -26.29
CA ASP A 297 -10.99 7.95 -27.26
C ASP A 297 -10.42 9.28 -26.71
N ALA A 298 -10.22 10.24 -27.63
CA ALA A 298 -9.61 11.53 -27.30
C ALA A 298 -10.46 12.36 -26.31
N ASP A 299 -11.79 12.24 -26.35
CA ASP A 299 -12.69 12.94 -25.42
C ASP A 299 -12.55 12.36 -24.00
N GLY A 300 -12.64 11.04 -23.85
CA GLY A 300 -12.50 10.33 -22.59
C GLY A 300 -11.12 10.51 -21.98
N PHE A 301 -10.05 10.46 -22.79
CA PHE A 301 -8.70 10.76 -22.32
C PHE A 301 -8.55 12.24 -21.94
N GLY A 302 -9.12 13.16 -22.73
CA GLY A 302 -9.16 14.59 -22.42
C GLY A 302 -9.84 14.88 -21.07
N LYS A 303 -10.98 14.25 -20.79
CA LYS A 303 -11.67 14.33 -19.49
C LYS A 303 -10.83 13.74 -18.37
N MET A 304 -10.14 12.63 -18.61
CA MET A 304 -9.22 12.05 -17.63
C MET A 304 -8.07 13.02 -17.31
N LEU A 305 -7.46 13.65 -18.33
CA LEU A 305 -6.43 14.66 -18.12
C LEU A 305 -6.95 15.88 -17.37
N GLN A 306 -8.16 16.34 -17.65
CA GLN A 306 -8.81 17.41 -16.88
C GLN A 306 -8.98 17.03 -15.41
N PHE A 307 -9.39 15.79 -15.15
CA PHE A 307 -9.50 15.25 -13.79
C PHE A 307 -8.15 15.21 -13.08
N LEU A 308 -7.09 14.69 -13.72
CA LEU A 308 -5.74 14.66 -13.15
C LEU A 308 -5.16 16.07 -12.89
N ASN A 309 -5.66 17.09 -13.58
CA ASN A 309 -5.28 18.49 -13.40
C ASN A 309 -6.14 19.24 -12.36
N GLY A 310 -6.98 18.54 -11.59
CA GLY A 310 -7.80 19.15 -10.56
C GLY A 310 -9.04 19.87 -11.11
N ARG A 311 -9.43 19.58 -12.35
CA ARG A 311 -10.53 20.26 -13.06
C ARG A 311 -11.52 19.24 -13.65
N PRO A 312 -12.15 18.40 -12.82
CA PRO A 312 -13.01 17.30 -13.29
C PRO A 312 -14.21 17.78 -14.12
N PHE A 313 -14.67 19.01 -13.90
CA PHE A 313 -15.69 19.67 -14.72
C PHE A 313 -15.58 21.21 -14.65
N PRO A 314 -16.20 21.95 -15.58
CA PRO A 314 -16.18 23.41 -15.57
C PRO A 314 -16.78 24.01 -14.29
N GLY A 315 -16.05 24.94 -13.66
CA GLY A 315 -16.50 25.61 -12.43
C GLY A 315 -16.33 24.80 -11.16
N PHE A 316 -15.64 23.64 -11.21
CA PHE A 316 -15.29 22.88 -10.02
C PHE A 316 -14.44 23.71 -9.04
N ASP A 317 -14.85 23.71 -7.77
CA ASP A 317 -14.16 24.38 -6.67
C ASP A 317 -13.66 23.34 -5.67
N VAL A 318 -12.34 23.31 -5.48
CA VAL A 318 -11.63 22.43 -4.54
C VAL A 318 -12.13 22.61 -3.11
N GLY A 319 -12.50 23.84 -2.73
CA GLY A 319 -13.01 24.12 -1.39
C GLY A 319 -14.35 23.43 -1.08
N THR A 320 -15.01 22.86 -2.09
CA THR A 320 -16.26 22.10 -1.94
C THR A 320 -16.05 20.60 -1.80
N GLU A 321 -14.83 20.09 -2.00
CA GLU A 321 -14.51 18.68 -1.76
C GLU A 321 -14.48 18.40 -0.25
N PRO A 322 -15.11 17.31 0.24
CA PRO A 322 -15.13 16.98 1.66
C PRO A 322 -13.74 16.92 2.29
N GLY A 323 -12.76 16.30 1.60
CA GLY A 323 -11.38 16.21 2.05
C GLY A 323 -10.54 17.47 1.81
N ASN A 324 -11.08 18.48 1.10
CA ASN A 324 -10.33 19.61 0.54
C ASN A 324 -9.04 19.14 -0.19
N ASP A 325 -9.20 18.03 -0.89
CA ASP A 325 -8.17 17.16 -1.46
C ASP A 325 -8.47 16.99 -2.95
N ILE A 326 -7.44 17.09 -3.78
CA ILE A 326 -7.50 16.82 -5.22
C ILE A 326 -6.14 16.37 -5.75
N LEU A 327 -6.11 15.76 -6.94
CA LEU A 327 -4.89 15.64 -7.73
C LEU A 327 -4.71 16.90 -8.59
N ARG A 328 -3.60 17.62 -8.41
CA ARG A 328 -3.11 18.62 -9.38
C ARG A 328 -1.72 18.27 -9.81
N LEU A 329 -1.52 18.12 -11.11
CA LEU A 329 -0.18 17.95 -11.68
C LEU A 329 0.75 19.13 -11.34
N SER A 330 0.20 20.34 -11.12
CA SER A 330 0.98 21.50 -10.67
C SER A 330 1.61 21.33 -9.28
N ASP A 331 1.06 20.43 -8.46
CA ASP A 331 1.53 20.17 -7.10
C ASP A 331 2.67 19.13 -7.09
N VAL A 332 2.97 18.52 -8.24
CA VAL A 332 4.15 17.67 -8.45
C VAL A 332 5.37 18.57 -8.63
N THR A 333 6.30 18.46 -7.72
CA THR A 333 7.52 19.27 -7.66
C THR A 333 8.74 18.44 -8.03
N SER A 334 9.90 19.09 -8.19
CA SER A 334 11.18 18.39 -8.38
C SER A 334 11.63 17.54 -7.18
N LYS A 335 10.96 17.65 -6.02
CA LYS A 335 11.16 16.74 -4.88
C LYS A 335 10.44 15.40 -5.09
N ASN A 336 9.46 15.34 -5.98
CA ASN A 336 8.79 14.10 -6.36
C ASN A 336 9.65 13.32 -7.38
N VAL A 337 9.57 12.00 -7.30
CA VAL A 337 10.38 11.08 -8.12
C VAL A 337 9.50 9.98 -8.72
N TYR A 338 9.79 9.61 -9.96
CA TYR A 338 9.40 8.33 -10.52
C TYR A 338 10.18 7.20 -9.85
N THR A 339 9.55 6.04 -9.73
CA THR A 339 10.11 4.88 -9.06
C THR A 339 9.71 3.63 -9.82
N SER A 340 10.68 2.77 -10.12
CA SER A 340 10.44 1.52 -10.84
C SER A 340 10.95 0.32 -10.05
N GLY A 341 10.51 0.15 -8.80
CA GLY A 341 10.97 -0.89 -7.87
C GLY A 341 12.45 -0.78 -7.44
N LEU A 342 13.37 -0.75 -8.40
CA LEU A 342 14.82 -0.73 -8.25
C LEU A 342 15.49 0.60 -8.62
N ALA A 343 14.74 1.57 -9.14
CA ALA A 343 15.29 2.86 -9.55
C ALA A 343 14.42 4.02 -9.08
N LEU A 344 15.07 5.16 -8.81
CA LEU A 344 14.47 6.47 -8.59
C LEU A 344 14.88 7.39 -9.75
N GLU A 345 13.93 8.13 -10.31
CA GLU A 345 14.20 9.16 -11.32
C GLU A 345 13.44 10.45 -10.99
N SER A 346 14.12 11.60 -11.05
CA SER A 346 13.46 12.89 -10.83
C SER A 346 12.40 13.18 -11.89
N ILE A 347 11.21 13.60 -11.46
CA ILE A 347 10.17 14.06 -12.36
C ILE A 347 10.57 15.45 -12.88
N ARG A 348 10.70 15.59 -14.21
CA ARG A 348 11.09 16.87 -14.83
C ARG A 348 9.90 17.63 -15.40
N ASP A 349 8.98 16.92 -16.05
CA ASP A 349 7.78 17.50 -16.65
C ASP A 349 6.63 16.49 -16.59
N VAL A 350 5.94 16.47 -15.45
CA VAL A 350 4.84 15.55 -15.23
C VAL A 350 3.71 15.75 -16.24
N VAL A 351 3.48 16.98 -16.71
CA VAL A 351 2.37 17.28 -17.62
C VAL A 351 2.64 16.64 -18.97
N ALA A 352 3.83 16.83 -19.53
CA ALA A 352 4.23 16.14 -20.76
C ALA A 352 4.22 14.62 -20.59
N ASP A 353 4.68 14.11 -19.45
CA ASP A 353 4.75 12.68 -19.19
C ASP A 353 3.36 12.01 -19.14
N VAL A 354 2.35 12.64 -18.53
CA VAL A 354 1.02 12.02 -18.40
C VAL A 354 0.06 12.35 -19.55
N SER A 355 0.33 13.42 -20.30
CA SER A 355 -0.54 13.89 -21.39
C SER A 355 -0.44 13.08 -22.68
N ASN A 356 0.50 12.13 -22.76
CA ASN A 356 0.70 11.29 -23.93
C ASN A 356 0.29 9.84 -23.68
N THR A 357 -0.69 9.33 -24.43
CA THR A 357 -1.14 7.93 -24.33
C THR A 357 -0.05 6.91 -24.64
N ASP A 358 0.97 7.27 -25.43
CA ASP A 358 2.09 6.39 -25.77
C ASP A 358 3.02 6.13 -24.58
N HIS A 359 2.91 6.94 -23.53
CA HIS A 359 3.69 6.76 -22.31
C HIS A 359 3.07 5.70 -21.38
N PHE A 360 1.94 5.12 -21.76
CA PHE A 360 1.27 4.07 -21.01
C PHE A 360 1.39 2.72 -21.72
N ARG A 361 1.58 1.66 -20.94
CA ARG A 361 1.63 0.28 -21.44
C ARG A 361 0.57 -0.57 -20.79
N LEU A 362 -0.08 -1.41 -21.59
CA LEU A 362 -1.01 -2.42 -21.09
C LEU A 362 -0.23 -3.41 -20.21
N VAL A 363 -0.64 -3.49 -18.95
CA VAL A 363 -0.06 -4.39 -17.95
C VAL A 363 -0.68 -5.78 -18.05
N GLY A 364 -2.00 -5.80 -18.23
CA GLY A 364 -2.80 -7.01 -18.30
C GLY A 364 -4.29 -6.66 -18.31
N MET A 365 -5.11 -7.70 -18.40
CA MET A 365 -6.55 -7.58 -18.39
C MET A 365 -7.15 -8.52 -17.34
N THR A 366 -8.33 -8.17 -16.85
CA THR A 366 -9.10 -9.01 -15.94
C THR A 366 -10.48 -9.31 -16.52
N LEU A 367 -10.93 -10.55 -16.30
CA LEU A 367 -12.21 -11.08 -16.74
C LEU A 367 -13.07 -11.33 -15.50
N LYS A 368 -14.21 -10.65 -15.41
CA LYS A 368 -15.05 -10.61 -14.20
C LYS A 368 -16.46 -11.10 -14.55
N PRO A 369 -16.73 -12.42 -14.50
CA PRO A 369 -18.01 -12.97 -14.92
C PRO A 369 -19.18 -12.61 -13.99
N GLU A 370 -18.91 -12.29 -12.73
CA GLU A 370 -19.94 -12.00 -11.74
C GLU A 370 -19.63 -10.75 -10.92
N GLU A 371 -19.34 -9.63 -11.58
CA GLU A 371 -19.04 -8.41 -10.86
C GLU A 371 -20.32 -7.75 -10.30
N PRO A 372 -20.43 -7.60 -8.97
CA PRO A 372 -21.52 -6.84 -8.35
C PRO A 372 -21.35 -5.33 -8.60
N GLN A 373 -22.44 -4.65 -8.98
CA GLN A 373 -22.47 -3.23 -9.30
C GLN A 373 -23.70 -2.54 -8.74
N LEU A 374 -23.48 -1.35 -8.18
CA LEU A 374 -24.50 -0.36 -7.89
C LEU A 374 -24.54 0.65 -9.04
N ASP A 375 -25.74 1.10 -9.41
CA ASP A 375 -25.94 2.13 -10.43
C ASP A 375 -27.13 3.01 -10.02
N ARG A 376 -27.11 4.28 -10.41
CA ARG A 376 -28.19 5.24 -10.10
C ARG A 376 -29.49 4.93 -10.85
N SER A 377 -29.40 4.21 -11.96
CA SER A 377 -30.53 3.80 -12.81
C SER A 377 -31.35 2.65 -12.23
N TRP A 378 -30.89 1.98 -11.16
CA TRP A 378 -31.66 0.92 -10.50
C TRP A 378 -31.48 0.89 -8.98
N SER A 379 -32.42 0.24 -8.30
CA SER A 379 -32.32 -0.04 -6.87
C SER A 379 -31.55 -1.33 -6.60
N GLY A 380 -30.63 -1.28 -5.63
CA GLY A 380 -29.87 -2.45 -5.17
C GLY A 380 -28.69 -2.80 -6.06
N GLU A 381 -28.00 -3.87 -5.68
CA GLU A 381 -26.82 -4.36 -6.40
C GLU A 381 -27.24 -5.37 -7.49
N ARG A 382 -26.55 -5.33 -8.64
CA ARG A 382 -26.77 -6.25 -9.76
C ARG A 382 -25.45 -6.83 -10.23
N ILE A 383 -25.49 -8.04 -10.78
CA ILE A 383 -24.34 -8.65 -11.44
C ILE A 383 -24.22 -8.10 -12.86
N VAL A 384 -23.07 -7.49 -13.15
CA VAL A 384 -22.73 -6.90 -14.45
C VAL A 384 -21.35 -7.45 -14.84
N PRO A 385 -21.27 -8.48 -15.70
CA PRO A 385 -19.97 -9.01 -16.07
C PRO A 385 -19.13 -7.96 -16.81
N GLN A 386 -17.82 -8.02 -16.63
CA GLN A 386 -16.89 -6.97 -17.05
C GLN A 386 -15.61 -7.53 -17.66
N ILE A 387 -15.04 -6.73 -18.55
CA ILE A 387 -13.65 -6.84 -18.99
C ILE A 387 -12.94 -5.57 -18.58
N ARG A 388 -11.76 -5.69 -17.97
CA ARG A 388 -10.99 -4.54 -17.51
C ARG A 388 -9.57 -4.57 -18.06
N PHE A 389 -9.05 -3.41 -18.39
CA PHE A 389 -7.69 -3.20 -18.88
C PHE A 389 -6.94 -2.32 -17.90
N VAL A 390 -5.72 -2.70 -17.55
CA VAL A 390 -4.85 -1.92 -16.66
C VAL A 390 -3.67 -1.39 -17.46
N TYR A 391 -3.50 -0.07 -17.44
CA TYR A 391 -2.38 0.62 -18.05
C TYR A 391 -1.48 1.23 -16.98
N GLN A 392 -0.18 1.20 -17.19
CA GLN A 392 0.83 1.74 -16.29
C GLN A 392 1.74 2.72 -17.04
N LEU A 393 2.04 3.86 -16.42
CA LEU A 393 3.01 4.83 -16.93
C LEU A 393 4.41 4.21 -17.03
N THR A 394 5.15 4.49 -18.10
CA THR A 394 6.50 3.96 -18.32
C THR A 394 7.54 5.07 -18.51
N ASN A 395 8.80 4.71 -18.27
CA ASN A 395 9.93 5.60 -18.49
C ASN A 395 10.20 5.78 -20.00
N GLN A 396 10.07 7.00 -20.51
CA GLN A 396 10.34 7.27 -21.93
C GLN A 396 11.80 7.18 -22.31
N ARG A 397 12.72 7.42 -21.36
CA ARG A 397 14.16 7.28 -21.60
C ARG A 397 14.61 5.83 -21.57
N ASN A 398 13.85 4.98 -20.89
CA ASN A 398 14.05 3.55 -20.85
C ASN A 398 12.71 2.81 -20.80
N PRO A 399 12.06 2.56 -21.95
CA PRO A 399 10.72 1.97 -22.00
C PRO A 399 10.60 0.56 -21.40
N SER A 400 11.73 -0.09 -21.08
CA SER A 400 11.76 -1.35 -20.31
C SER A 400 11.47 -1.15 -18.81
N GLN A 401 11.51 0.09 -18.32
CA GLN A 401 11.24 0.43 -16.92
C GLN A 401 9.82 0.98 -16.77
N ALA A 402 9.00 0.26 -15.99
CA ALA A 402 7.66 0.67 -15.64
C ALA A 402 7.67 1.53 -14.37
N PHE A 403 6.94 2.65 -14.35
CA PHE A 403 6.81 3.51 -13.19
C PHE A 403 5.58 3.12 -12.37
N GLU A 404 5.74 2.92 -11.07
CA GLU A 404 4.66 2.58 -10.13
C GLU A 404 3.93 3.86 -9.63
N GLN A 405 3.64 4.82 -10.53
CA GLN A 405 3.18 6.18 -10.16
C GLN A 405 1.79 6.53 -10.64
N LEU A 406 1.39 6.07 -11.81
CA LEU A 406 0.10 6.39 -12.39
C LEU A 406 -0.39 5.19 -13.18
N PHE A 407 -1.58 4.75 -12.81
CA PHE A 407 -2.29 3.65 -13.43
C PHE A 407 -3.62 4.15 -13.97
N PHE A 408 -4.00 3.67 -15.14
CA PHE A 408 -5.35 3.82 -15.67
C PHE A 408 -6.05 2.47 -15.76
N HIS A 409 -7.32 2.47 -15.43
CA HIS A 409 -8.16 1.29 -15.34
C HIS A 409 -9.36 1.53 -16.22
N LEU A 410 -9.45 0.84 -17.34
CA LEU A 410 -10.56 0.97 -18.27
C LEU A 410 -11.46 -0.23 -18.10
N LYS A 411 -12.75 0.02 -17.88
CA LYS A 411 -13.77 -1.00 -17.64
C LYS A 411 -14.80 -0.98 -18.75
N TRP A 412 -15.11 -2.16 -19.29
CA TRP A 412 -16.25 -2.39 -20.16
C TRP A 412 -17.26 -3.28 -19.49
N ASP A 413 -18.52 -2.88 -19.56
CA ASP A 413 -19.64 -3.74 -19.21
C ASP A 413 -20.03 -4.60 -20.41
N VAL A 414 -20.11 -5.91 -20.20
CA VAL A 414 -20.43 -6.85 -21.27
C VAL A 414 -21.94 -6.97 -21.49
N VAL A 415 -22.73 -6.38 -20.60
CA VAL A 415 -24.19 -6.25 -20.72
C VAL A 415 -24.59 -4.78 -20.82
N ASP A 416 -25.71 -4.53 -21.50
CA ASP A 416 -26.35 -3.23 -21.48
C ASP A 416 -27.16 -3.09 -20.18
N ARG A 417 -26.73 -2.13 -19.36
CA ARG A 417 -27.34 -1.79 -18.07
C ARG A 417 -28.84 -1.49 -18.19
N MET A 418 -29.25 -0.85 -19.28
CA MET A 418 -30.60 -0.36 -19.51
C MET A 418 -31.49 -1.34 -20.29
N ALA A 419 -30.93 -2.41 -20.85
CA ALA A 419 -31.70 -3.42 -21.56
C ALA A 419 -32.68 -4.17 -20.63
N ASP A 420 -33.69 -4.84 -21.18
CA ASP A 420 -34.56 -5.71 -20.37
C ASP A 420 -33.81 -6.93 -19.80
N GLU A 421 -34.45 -7.63 -18.86
CA GLU A 421 -33.84 -8.79 -18.19
C GLU A 421 -33.49 -9.93 -19.14
N ALA A 422 -34.33 -10.19 -20.15
CA ALA A 422 -34.10 -11.27 -21.10
C ALA A 422 -32.88 -10.97 -21.98
N THR A 423 -32.77 -9.74 -22.47
CA THR A 423 -31.65 -9.26 -23.28
C THR A 423 -30.34 -9.29 -22.48
N ARG A 424 -30.34 -8.82 -21.22
CA ARG A 424 -29.16 -8.91 -20.35
C ARG A 424 -28.75 -10.37 -20.10
N ALA A 425 -29.71 -11.25 -19.83
CA ALA A 425 -29.43 -12.67 -19.62
C ALA A 425 -28.84 -13.33 -20.88
N GLU A 426 -29.31 -12.94 -22.08
CA GLU A 426 -28.71 -13.39 -23.35
C GLU A 426 -27.28 -12.90 -23.52
N GLN A 427 -27.03 -11.61 -23.30
CA GLN A 427 -25.69 -11.02 -23.38
C GLN A 427 -24.72 -11.66 -22.37
N GLN A 428 -25.18 -11.92 -21.15
CA GLN A 428 -24.40 -12.63 -20.14
C GLN A 428 -24.08 -14.06 -20.58
N ARG A 429 -25.07 -14.82 -21.07
CA ARG A 429 -24.82 -16.18 -21.60
C ARG A 429 -23.85 -16.17 -22.77
N HIS A 430 -23.96 -15.18 -23.65
CA HIS A 430 -23.02 -14.99 -24.76
C HIS A 430 -21.60 -14.75 -24.24
N PHE A 431 -21.43 -13.84 -23.27
CA PHE A 431 -20.14 -13.59 -22.63
C PHE A 431 -19.55 -14.84 -21.99
N LEU A 432 -20.31 -15.57 -21.17
CA LEU A 432 -19.84 -16.79 -20.51
C LEU A 432 -19.41 -17.87 -21.52
N ARG A 433 -20.15 -18.04 -22.62
CA ARG A 433 -19.77 -18.96 -23.71
C ARG A 433 -18.45 -18.54 -24.35
N ARG A 434 -18.31 -17.25 -24.70
CA ARG A 434 -17.07 -16.71 -25.31
C ARG A 434 -15.89 -16.79 -24.36
N LEU A 435 -16.12 -16.60 -23.06
CA LEU A 435 -15.12 -16.75 -22.01
C LEU A 435 -14.60 -18.19 -21.94
N ASP A 436 -15.49 -19.18 -22.00
CA ASP A 436 -15.13 -20.60 -22.03
C ASP A 436 -14.32 -20.98 -23.28
N GLU A 437 -14.75 -20.50 -24.45
CA GLU A 437 -14.04 -20.70 -25.72
C GLU A 437 -12.64 -20.09 -25.70
N LEU A 438 -12.52 -18.85 -25.22
CA LEU A 438 -11.25 -18.17 -25.01
C LEU A 438 -10.35 -18.97 -24.06
N THR A 439 -10.90 -19.41 -22.93
CA THR A 439 -10.14 -20.13 -21.91
C THR A 439 -9.61 -21.45 -22.46
N ARG A 440 -10.44 -22.20 -23.18
CA ARG A 440 -10.02 -23.42 -23.87
C ARG A 440 -8.88 -23.15 -24.84
N ALA A 441 -9.01 -22.14 -25.70
CA ALA A 441 -7.98 -21.80 -26.68
C ALA A 441 -6.64 -21.39 -26.02
N ARG A 442 -6.71 -20.62 -24.92
CA ARG A 442 -5.53 -20.21 -24.14
C ARG A 442 -4.82 -21.41 -23.50
N GLU A 443 -5.56 -22.32 -22.88
CA GLU A 443 -4.98 -23.51 -22.24
C GLU A 443 -4.41 -24.52 -23.28
N THR A 444 -4.82 -24.44 -24.55
CA THR A 444 -4.26 -25.27 -25.65
C THR A 444 -3.20 -24.56 -26.48
N GLY A 445 -2.76 -23.36 -26.10
CA GLY A 445 -1.71 -22.62 -26.82
C GLY A 445 -2.13 -21.91 -28.12
N ALA A 446 -3.44 -21.85 -28.41
CA ALA A 446 -4.01 -21.18 -29.59
C ALA A 446 -4.79 -19.89 -29.22
N GLY A 447 -4.43 -19.27 -28.08
CA GLY A 447 -5.28 -18.26 -27.44
C GLY A 447 -5.18 -16.83 -27.96
N GLU A 448 -4.10 -16.44 -28.66
CA GLU A 448 -3.86 -15.01 -28.95
C GLU A 448 -4.84 -14.42 -29.98
N GLU A 449 -5.10 -15.09 -31.10
CA GLU A 449 -6.10 -14.63 -32.08
C GLU A 449 -7.52 -14.65 -31.49
N VAL A 450 -7.87 -15.73 -30.76
CA VAL A 450 -9.17 -15.84 -30.08
C VAL A 450 -9.34 -14.74 -29.03
N LEU A 451 -8.28 -14.36 -28.32
CA LEU A 451 -8.28 -13.25 -27.38
C LEU A 451 -8.48 -11.90 -28.07
N ARG A 452 -7.81 -11.65 -29.21
CA ARG A 452 -8.04 -10.42 -29.99
C ARG A 452 -9.49 -10.31 -30.43
N ASP A 453 -10.06 -11.40 -30.93
CA ASP A 453 -11.45 -11.43 -31.36
C ASP A 453 -12.40 -11.24 -30.17
N PHE A 454 -12.15 -11.91 -29.05
CA PHE A 454 -12.91 -11.71 -27.81
C PHE A 454 -12.88 -10.25 -27.34
N ILE A 455 -11.70 -9.62 -27.32
CA ILE A 455 -11.56 -8.21 -26.96
C ILE A 455 -12.38 -7.34 -27.89
N ARG A 456 -12.25 -7.53 -29.21
CA ARG A 456 -13.00 -6.74 -30.19
C ARG A 456 -14.51 -6.91 -30.01
N ASP A 457 -14.99 -8.14 -29.83
CA ASP A 457 -16.40 -8.47 -29.65
C ASP A 457 -17.06 -7.62 -28.54
N PHE A 458 -16.38 -7.49 -27.40
CA PHE A 458 -16.94 -6.79 -26.23
C PHE A 458 -16.53 -5.31 -26.11
N THR A 459 -15.40 -4.89 -26.70
CA THR A 459 -14.92 -3.49 -26.60
C THR A 459 -15.32 -2.62 -27.78
N THR A 460 -15.69 -3.21 -28.93
CA THR A 460 -16.23 -2.46 -30.08
C THR A 460 -17.75 -2.33 -30.04
N ALA A 461 -18.44 -3.27 -29.39
CA ALA A 461 -19.88 -3.23 -29.23
C ALA A 461 -20.35 -2.06 -28.36
N ARG A 462 -19.51 -1.60 -27.42
CA ARG A 462 -19.85 -0.54 -26.46
C ARG A 462 -18.63 0.32 -26.13
N PRO A 463 -18.82 1.62 -25.87
CA PRO A 463 -17.74 2.46 -25.38
C PRO A 463 -17.30 2.03 -23.97
N VAL A 464 -16.12 2.49 -23.54
CA VAL A 464 -15.65 2.28 -22.16
C VAL A 464 -16.69 2.80 -21.16
N HIS A 465 -17.03 1.98 -20.17
CA HIS A 465 -18.01 2.33 -19.14
C HIS A 465 -17.38 3.17 -18.03
N SER A 466 -16.19 2.80 -17.56
CA SER A 466 -15.51 3.53 -16.49
C SER A 466 -14.04 3.69 -16.81
N VAL A 467 -13.48 4.84 -16.46
CA VAL A 467 -12.03 5.09 -16.48
C VAL A 467 -11.64 5.56 -15.08
N SER A 468 -10.91 4.72 -14.36
CA SER A 468 -10.36 5.07 -13.04
C SER A 468 -8.88 5.38 -13.16
N PHE A 469 -8.37 6.23 -12.26
CA PHE A 469 -6.94 6.41 -12.08
C PHE A 469 -6.52 6.10 -10.66
N SER A 470 -5.29 5.62 -10.53
CA SER A 470 -4.57 5.54 -9.26
C SER A 470 -3.25 6.28 -9.44
N SER A 471 -3.06 7.39 -8.73
CA SER A 471 -1.87 8.22 -8.86
C SER A 471 -1.17 8.40 -7.54
N SER A 472 0.16 8.30 -7.53
CA SER A 472 1.01 8.68 -6.41
C SER A 472 2.06 9.72 -6.82
N LEU A 473 1.79 10.48 -7.88
CA LEU A 473 2.70 11.48 -8.44
C LEU A 473 3.04 12.61 -7.46
N THR A 474 2.09 12.99 -6.59
CA THR A 474 2.28 14.00 -5.54
C THR A 474 2.93 13.45 -4.27
N GLY A 475 3.20 12.13 -4.23
CA GLY A 475 3.65 11.39 -3.05
C GLY A 475 2.49 10.73 -2.28
N ILE A 476 1.29 11.28 -2.37
CA ILE A 476 0.07 10.70 -1.77
C ILE A 476 -0.64 9.87 -2.84
N TRP A 477 -1.10 8.67 -2.50
CA TRP A 477 -2.01 7.94 -3.38
C TRP A 477 -3.37 8.65 -3.42
N ILE A 478 -3.70 9.16 -4.60
CA ILE A 478 -4.96 9.80 -4.95
C ILE A 478 -5.63 8.96 -6.03
N PHE A 479 -6.90 8.70 -5.82
CA PHE A 479 -7.75 7.95 -6.71
C PHE A 479 -8.82 8.86 -7.29
N GLY A 480 -9.40 8.44 -8.41
CA GLY A 480 -10.54 9.10 -9.02
C GLY A 480 -11.17 8.20 -10.08
N ASN A 481 -12.47 8.38 -10.30
CA ASN A 481 -13.21 7.59 -11.26
C ASN A 481 -14.10 8.46 -12.13
N LEU A 482 -13.98 8.30 -13.45
CA LEU A 482 -15.00 8.72 -14.38
C LEU A 482 -15.87 7.51 -14.69
N GLU A 483 -17.19 7.64 -14.55
CA GLU A 483 -18.16 6.62 -14.90
C GLU A 483 -19.14 7.16 -15.94
N ARG A 484 -19.51 6.31 -16.89
CA ARG A 484 -20.50 6.63 -17.91
C ARG A 484 -21.88 6.61 -17.28
N ASP A 485 -22.56 7.74 -17.34
CA ASP A 485 -23.92 7.84 -16.90
C ASP A 485 -24.83 7.06 -17.86
N SER A 486 -25.57 6.08 -17.32
CA SER A 486 -26.42 5.18 -18.11
C SER A 486 -27.57 5.90 -18.84
N THR A 487 -27.89 7.16 -18.49
CA THR A 487 -28.98 7.93 -19.10
C THR A 487 -28.49 8.83 -20.23
N THR A 488 -27.41 9.57 -20.00
CA THR A 488 -26.84 10.55 -20.93
C THR A 488 -25.78 9.94 -21.83
N GLY A 489 -25.19 8.82 -21.44
CA GLY A 489 -24.06 8.20 -22.12
C GLY A 489 -22.75 8.98 -21.96
N GLU A 490 -22.72 10.06 -21.18
CA GLU A 490 -21.51 10.85 -20.95
C GLU A 490 -20.64 10.23 -19.87
N LEU A 491 -19.32 10.25 -20.10
CA LEU A 491 -18.33 9.88 -19.09
C LEU A 491 -18.14 11.03 -18.10
N LEU A 492 -18.55 10.86 -16.84
CA LEU A 492 -18.62 11.92 -15.83
C LEU A 492 -17.87 11.53 -14.53
N PRO A 493 -17.29 12.50 -13.80
CA PRO A 493 -16.70 12.25 -12.48
C PRO A 493 -17.72 11.65 -11.50
N LEU A 494 -17.32 10.56 -10.86
CA LEU A 494 -18.17 9.84 -9.93
C LEU A 494 -17.82 10.21 -8.48
N ARG A 495 -18.83 10.65 -7.74
CA ARG A 495 -18.73 10.92 -6.30
C ARG A 495 -18.78 9.64 -5.48
N THR A 496 -17.99 9.60 -4.43
CA THR A 496 -17.79 8.43 -3.56
C THR A 496 -18.52 8.60 -2.25
N ILE A 497 -19.48 7.71 -2.02
CA ILE A 497 -20.23 7.65 -0.78
C ILE A 497 -20.08 6.24 -0.23
N ARG A 498 -19.43 6.09 0.94
CA ARG A 498 -19.23 4.79 1.58
C ARG A 498 -19.66 4.83 3.03
N ASN A 499 -20.39 3.79 3.45
CA ASN A 499 -20.98 3.72 4.77
C ASN A 499 -21.85 4.96 5.08
N GLY A 500 -22.41 5.65 4.08
CA GLY A 500 -23.14 6.92 4.27
C GLY A 500 -22.25 8.15 4.53
N ILE A 501 -20.94 8.04 4.35
CA ILE A 501 -19.98 9.16 4.41
C ILE A 501 -19.60 9.53 2.99
N ASP A 502 -19.64 10.81 2.69
CA ASP A 502 -19.24 11.38 1.42
C ASP A 502 -17.76 11.77 1.45
N TYR A 503 -16.99 11.14 0.57
CA TYR A 503 -15.54 11.33 0.46
C TYR A 503 -15.17 12.27 -0.69
N GLY A 504 -16.12 12.61 -1.58
CA GLY A 504 -15.87 13.49 -2.72
C GLY A 504 -15.60 12.77 -4.04
N LEU A 505 -15.00 13.49 -4.99
CA LEU A 505 -14.59 13.01 -6.31
C LEU A 505 -13.17 12.45 -6.32
N TYR A 506 -12.37 12.80 -5.31
CA TYR A 506 -11.04 12.25 -5.07
C TYR A 506 -11.04 11.47 -3.76
N SER A 507 -10.25 10.41 -3.71
CA SER A 507 -10.09 9.58 -2.52
C SER A 507 -8.61 9.46 -2.24
N SER A 508 -8.23 9.65 -0.97
CA SER A 508 -6.85 9.67 -0.53
C SER A 508 -6.74 9.33 0.95
N VAL A 509 -5.53 9.39 1.51
CA VAL A 509 -5.29 9.23 2.96
C VAL A 509 -6.19 10.11 3.84
N HIS A 510 -6.64 11.27 3.33
CA HIS A 510 -7.51 12.22 4.03
C HIS A 510 -8.94 11.70 4.27
N ASP A 511 -9.38 10.67 3.54
CA ASP A 511 -10.66 10.01 3.79
C ASP A 511 -10.75 9.46 5.21
N THR A 512 -9.61 9.05 5.77
CA THR A 512 -9.58 8.55 7.15
C THR A 512 -9.89 9.66 8.16
N ASP A 513 -9.56 10.92 7.85
CA ASP A 513 -9.93 12.06 8.69
C ASP A 513 -11.43 12.33 8.64
N LEU A 514 -12.03 12.21 7.45
CA LEU A 514 -13.48 12.31 7.28
C LEU A 514 -14.22 11.23 8.09
N LEU A 515 -13.72 9.99 8.04
CA LEU A 515 -14.26 8.90 8.86
C LEU A 515 -14.12 9.18 10.35
N ARG A 516 -12.95 9.64 10.82
CA ARG A 516 -12.73 9.98 12.24
C ARG A 516 -13.65 11.11 12.69
N ALA A 517 -13.83 12.14 11.84
CA ALA A 517 -14.76 13.23 12.10
C ALA A 517 -16.21 12.75 12.18
N GLU A 518 -16.60 11.78 11.35
CA GLU A 518 -17.92 11.15 11.45
C GLU A 518 -18.07 10.31 12.72
N ILE A 519 -17.08 9.51 13.11
CA ILE A 519 -17.09 8.74 14.37
C ILE A 519 -17.23 9.66 15.59
N ALA A 520 -16.56 10.81 15.56
CA ALA A 520 -16.64 11.79 16.63
C ALA A 520 -18.08 12.33 16.80
N ARG A 521 -18.80 12.54 15.69
CA ARG A 521 -20.19 13.04 15.65
C ARG A 521 -21.24 11.94 15.88
N ALA A 522 -20.96 10.70 15.48
CA ALA A 522 -21.88 9.58 15.62
C ALA A 522 -22.09 9.13 17.08
N THR A 523 -23.26 8.55 17.34
CA THR A 523 -23.67 7.98 18.63
C THR A 523 -24.26 6.58 18.48
N GLY A 524 -24.29 5.78 19.56
CA GLY A 524 -24.91 4.44 19.57
C GLY A 524 -24.27 3.46 18.58
N ASP A 525 -25.09 2.57 18.01
CA ASP A 525 -24.68 1.50 17.08
C ASP A 525 -23.91 2.01 15.87
N ARG A 526 -24.29 3.20 15.37
CA ARG A 526 -23.61 3.83 14.24
C ARG A 526 -22.15 4.16 14.55
N LYS A 527 -21.88 4.67 15.75
CA LYS A 527 -20.51 4.96 16.19
C LYS A 527 -19.69 3.67 16.28
N GLU A 528 -20.28 2.62 16.80
CA GLU A 528 -19.64 1.32 16.94
C GLU A 528 -19.36 0.68 15.57
N GLN A 529 -20.31 0.74 14.65
CA GLN A 529 -20.12 0.30 13.26
C GLN A 529 -18.94 1.04 12.60
N LEU A 530 -18.90 2.37 12.68
CA LEU A 530 -17.82 3.16 12.09
C LEU A 530 -16.48 2.95 12.78
N ARG A 531 -16.46 2.70 14.10
CA ARG A 531 -15.25 2.31 14.82
C ARG A 531 -14.70 0.98 14.33
N ARG A 532 -15.55 -0.02 14.12
CA ARG A 532 -15.13 -1.30 13.50
C ARG A 532 -14.53 -1.09 12.13
N VAL A 533 -15.11 -0.19 11.32
CA VAL A 533 -14.51 0.19 10.03
C VAL A 533 -13.13 0.81 10.23
N LEU A 534 -12.97 1.78 11.15
CA LEU A 534 -11.70 2.43 11.47
C LEU A 534 -10.64 1.43 11.99
N ASP A 535 -11.04 0.49 12.85
CA ASP A 535 -10.19 -0.56 13.40
C ASP A 535 -9.75 -1.56 12.31
N ALA A 536 -10.67 -1.89 11.39
CA ALA A 536 -10.42 -2.76 10.24
C ALA A 536 -9.50 -2.12 9.18
N LEU A 537 -9.27 -0.80 9.19
CA LEU A 537 -8.34 -0.15 8.25
C LEU A 537 -6.89 -0.58 8.39
N THR A 538 -6.57 -1.42 9.38
CA THR A 538 -5.19 -1.77 9.74
C THR A 538 -4.89 -3.27 9.78
N VAL A 539 -5.87 -4.16 9.57
CA VAL A 539 -5.69 -5.58 9.94
C VAL A 539 -6.40 -6.57 9.02
N ASP A 540 -6.13 -6.50 7.73
CA ASP A 540 -6.23 -7.70 6.88
C ASP A 540 -4.95 -7.83 6.07
N THR A 541 -4.47 -9.06 5.95
CA THR A 541 -3.18 -9.40 5.35
C THR A 541 -3.39 -10.17 4.05
N PHE A 542 -3.00 -9.61 2.91
CA PHE A 542 -2.97 -10.35 1.63
C PHE A 542 -1.55 -10.45 1.08
N ARG A 543 -1.24 -11.44 0.27
CA ARG A 543 0.02 -11.47 -0.48
C ARG A 543 -0.05 -10.50 -1.65
N ASP A 544 0.99 -9.72 -1.85
CA ASP A 544 1.22 -9.06 -3.14
C ASP A 544 2.52 -9.63 -3.67
N PRO A 545 2.58 -10.25 -4.87
CA PRO A 545 3.81 -10.85 -5.33
C PRO A 545 4.90 -9.81 -5.64
N LYS A 546 4.57 -8.51 -5.70
CA LYS A 546 5.53 -7.40 -5.66
C LYS A 546 6.17 -7.23 -4.28
N ARG A 547 5.49 -7.69 -3.23
CA ARG A 547 5.80 -7.60 -1.81
C ARG A 547 6.15 -9.01 -1.31
N GLN A 548 7.43 -9.29 -1.11
CA GLN A 548 7.96 -10.62 -0.77
C GLN A 548 7.54 -11.18 0.63
N ASP A 549 6.45 -10.70 1.24
CA ASP A 549 5.70 -11.34 2.34
C ASP A 549 4.26 -11.72 1.87
N VAL A 550 3.87 -12.97 2.12
CA VAL A 550 2.58 -13.58 1.75
C VAL A 550 1.37 -13.00 2.48
N HIS A 551 1.59 -12.09 3.41
CA HIS A 551 0.56 -11.46 4.25
C HIS A 551 0.71 -9.92 4.26
N ALA A 552 1.49 -9.35 3.34
CA ALA A 552 1.97 -7.96 3.45
C ALA A 552 1.00 -6.85 3.01
N LEU A 553 -0.01 -7.15 2.21
CA LEU A 553 -1.03 -6.19 1.80
C LEU A 553 -1.94 -5.92 2.98
N ARG A 554 -1.63 -4.87 3.71
CA ARG A 554 -2.57 -4.20 4.59
C ARG A 554 -3.04 -2.96 3.86
N PHE A 555 -4.32 -2.91 3.53
CA PHE A 555 -4.94 -1.78 2.88
C PHE A 555 -5.79 -1.01 3.86
N ASN A 556 -5.60 0.30 3.89
CA ASN A 556 -6.63 1.17 4.40
C ASN A 556 -7.81 1.16 3.42
N THR A 557 -8.87 0.46 3.80
CA THR A 557 -10.04 0.32 2.93
C THR A 557 -10.76 1.65 2.70
N VAL A 558 -10.64 2.62 3.62
CA VAL A 558 -11.33 3.92 3.57
C VAL A 558 -10.67 4.88 2.59
N SER A 559 -9.35 4.97 2.59
CA SER A 559 -8.61 5.90 1.72
C SER A 559 -8.32 5.38 0.31
N CYS A 560 -8.63 4.11 0.05
CA CYS A 560 -8.65 3.53 -1.29
C CYS A 560 -10.10 3.36 -1.79
N ALA A 561 -11.07 3.99 -1.12
CA ALA A 561 -12.49 3.70 -1.32
C ALA A 561 -12.96 3.90 -2.77
N GLN A 562 -12.39 4.82 -3.55
CA GLN A 562 -12.76 4.97 -4.96
C GLN A 562 -12.33 3.80 -5.83
N CYS A 563 -11.09 3.35 -5.67
CA CYS A 563 -10.61 2.18 -6.38
C CYS A 563 -11.29 0.89 -5.88
N HIS A 564 -11.66 0.80 -4.61
CA HIS A 564 -12.34 -0.37 -4.05
C HIS A 564 -13.87 -0.39 -4.27
N GLN A 565 -14.56 0.76 -4.32
CA GLN A 565 -16.00 0.81 -4.59
C GLN A 565 -16.34 0.57 -6.06
N MET A 566 -15.45 0.93 -7.00
CA MET A 566 -15.83 1.08 -8.40
C MET A 566 -14.74 0.66 -9.39
N SER A 567 -14.19 -0.57 -9.29
CA SER A 567 -13.32 -1.19 -10.33
C SER A 567 -11.86 -0.69 -10.50
N GLY A 568 -11.37 0.26 -9.70
CA GLY A 568 -9.94 0.62 -9.64
C GLY A 568 -9.05 -0.37 -8.87
N ARG A 569 -9.63 -1.49 -8.40
CA ARG A 569 -8.93 -2.57 -7.66
C ARG A 569 -7.69 -3.06 -8.42
N ASP A 570 -7.77 -3.21 -9.74
CA ASP A 570 -6.79 -4.01 -10.47
C ASP A 570 -5.39 -3.38 -10.66
N GLY A 571 -5.23 -2.06 -10.64
CA GLY A 571 -3.94 -1.40 -10.97
C GLY A 571 -3.00 -1.18 -9.77
N ILE A 572 -3.51 -1.18 -8.54
CA ILE A 572 -2.63 -1.41 -7.37
C ILE A 572 -2.26 -2.89 -7.28
N HIS A 573 -3.12 -3.76 -7.81
CA HIS A 573 -2.97 -5.21 -7.74
C HIS A 573 -2.30 -5.82 -8.97
N MET A 574 -2.00 -5.04 -10.00
CA MET A 574 -1.42 -5.50 -11.25
C MET A 574 -0.36 -4.52 -11.74
N ALA A 575 0.85 -5.00 -12.00
CA ALA A 575 1.94 -4.20 -12.55
C ALA A 575 2.78 -5.02 -13.53
N LEU A 576 3.54 -4.33 -14.39
CA LEU A 576 4.55 -4.99 -15.20
C LEU A 576 5.60 -5.62 -14.28
N ASN A 577 6.03 -6.83 -14.62
CA ASN A 577 7.14 -7.46 -13.94
C ASN A 577 8.43 -6.70 -14.27
N ASN A 578 8.94 -5.99 -13.27
CA ASN A 578 10.16 -5.19 -13.36
C ASN A 578 11.44 -6.00 -13.07
N GLY A 579 11.35 -7.34 -13.04
CA GLY A 579 12.47 -8.24 -12.80
C GLY A 579 12.99 -8.24 -11.36
N LEU A 580 12.26 -7.60 -10.45
CA LEU A 580 12.63 -7.51 -9.05
C LEU A 580 12.69 -8.88 -8.39
N ASN A 581 11.68 -9.71 -8.64
CA ASN A 581 11.64 -11.08 -8.17
C ASN A 581 11.88 -12.01 -9.35
N ARG A 582 13.13 -12.48 -9.48
CA ARG A 582 13.54 -13.38 -10.58
C ARG A 582 12.80 -14.72 -10.61
N LYS A 583 12.07 -15.07 -9.55
CA LYS A 583 11.23 -16.28 -9.47
C LYS A 583 9.87 -16.09 -10.17
N ILE A 584 9.44 -14.85 -10.41
CA ILE A 584 8.25 -14.56 -11.18
C ILE A 584 8.68 -14.40 -12.64
N GLU A 585 8.30 -15.37 -13.46
CA GLU A 585 8.61 -15.37 -14.90
C GLU A 585 7.51 -14.73 -15.73
N SER A 586 6.30 -14.59 -15.16
CA SER A 586 5.18 -13.91 -15.81
C SER A 586 5.52 -12.43 -16.07
N PRO A 587 5.17 -11.87 -17.24
CA PRO A 587 5.32 -10.44 -17.52
C PRO A 587 4.42 -9.55 -16.66
N THR A 588 3.42 -10.13 -15.99
CA THR A 588 2.42 -9.42 -15.19
C THR A 588 2.43 -9.93 -13.76
N ILE A 589 2.55 -9.04 -12.78
CA ILE A 589 2.49 -9.40 -11.35
C ILE A 589 1.10 -9.08 -10.82
N VAL A 590 0.40 -10.06 -10.23
CA VAL A 590 -0.98 -9.90 -9.71
C VAL A 590 -1.08 -10.23 -8.23
N SER A 591 -1.64 -9.33 -7.41
CA SER A 591 -1.83 -9.55 -5.97
C SER A 591 -2.85 -10.64 -5.61
N GLU A 592 -2.67 -11.31 -4.47
CA GLU A 592 -3.60 -12.31 -3.95
C GLU A 592 -5.00 -11.75 -3.72
N TYR A 593 -5.12 -10.47 -3.35
CA TYR A 593 -6.43 -9.83 -3.18
C TYR A 593 -7.32 -10.03 -4.43
N PHE A 594 -6.74 -9.89 -5.62
CA PHE A 594 -7.44 -10.15 -6.87
C PHE A 594 -7.93 -11.60 -6.97
N PHE A 595 -7.09 -12.56 -6.62
CA PHE A 595 -7.42 -13.98 -6.73
C PHE A 595 -8.49 -14.43 -5.73
N HIS A 596 -8.57 -13.82 -4.54
CA HIS A 596 -9.69 -14.05 -3.62
C HIS A 596 -11.02 -13.55 -4.21
N GLU A 597 -11.00 -12.39 -4.88
CA GLU A 597 -12.19 -11.88 -5.57
C GLU A 597 -12.60 -12.78 -6.74
N ALA A 598 -11.63 -13.24 -7.54
CA ALA A 598 -11.89 -14.18 -8.63
C ALA A 598 -12.41 -15.54 -8.12
N ASP A 599 -11.87 -16.05 -7.00
CA ASP A 599 -12.35 -17.26 -6.33
C ASP A 599 -13.80 -17.10 -5.82
N ALA A 600 -14.14 -15.96 -5.24
CA ALA A 600 -15.50 -15.67 -4.78
C ALA A 600 -16.51 -15.61 -5.95
N GLN A 601 -16.14 -15.02 -7.09
CA GLN A 601 -16.98 -15.02 -8.31
C GLN A 601 -17.17 -16.43 -8.87
N LEU A 602 -16.14 -17.28 -8.81
CA LEU A 602 -16.25 -18.66 -9.27
C LEU A 602 -17.07 -19.56 -8.34
N LYS A 603 -17.09 -19.25 -7.03
CA LYS A 603 -17.92 -19.96 -6.04
C LYS A 603 -19.40 -19.52 -6.04
N GLY A 604 -19.72 -18.39 -6.68
CA GLY A 604 -21.05 -17.77 -6.57
C GLY A 604 -21.33 -17.18 -5.18
N ASP A 605 -20.29 -16.98 -4.37
CA ASP A 605 -20.37 -16.49 -2.98
C ASP A 605 -20.08 -14.99 -2.87
N ILE A 606 -20.06 -14.26 -3.99
CA ILE A 606 -19.60 -12.85 -4.02
C ILE A 606 -20.40 -11.95 -3.07
N GLN A 607 -21.69 -12.21 -2.89
CA GLN A 607 -22.57 -11.51 -1.95
C GLN A 607 -22.22 -11.80 -0.48
N LYS A 608 -21.77 -13.01 -0.14
CA LYS A 608 -21.30 -13.34 1.20
C LYS A 608 -19.94 -12.69 1.47
N TRP A 609 -19.03 -12.75 0.51
CA TRP A 609 -17.70 -12.14 0.62
C TRP A 609 -17.76 -10.62 0.82
N LEU A 610 -18.72 -9.93 0.20
CA LEU A 610 -18.97 -8.50 0.41
C LEU A 610 -19.66 -8.18 1.75
N ALA A 611 -20.40 -9.12 2.34
CA ALA A 611 -21.10 -8.95 3.61
C ALA A 611 -20.22 -9.34 4.83
N GLU A 612 -19.18 -10.15 4.61
CA GLU A 612 -18.20 -10.58 5.62
C GLU A 612 -17.01 -9.60 5.78
N LYS A 613 -16.93 -8.59 4.92
CA LYS A 613 -15.94 -7.48 4.95
C LYS A 613 -16.62 -6.15 5.21
#